data_AF-A0A6P5QVH5-F1
#
_entry.id   AF-A0A6P5QVH5-F1
#
_cell.length_a   1.000
_cell.length_b   1.000
_cell.length_c   1.000
_cell.angle_alpha   90.00
_cell.angle_beta   90.00
_cell.angle_gamma   90.00
#
_symmetry.space_group_name_H-M   'P 1'
#
loop_
_entity.id
_entity.type
_entity.pdbx_description
1 polymer ?
#
loop_
_entity_poly.entity_id
_entity_poly.type
_entity_poly.pdbx_seq_one_letter_code
_entity_poly.pdbx_strand_id
1 'polypeptide(L)'
;MESVPTSWNSMSLGVMFTVWRFIGAIPAPIFFAETSALCCSFWDIDECGIKVRCWIYKKKQLAYTFVTIWISMQVATSLLCIYAVSRHDYVVKENTESLKSPVKRKKAKKEDGKD
;
A
#
# COMPACT_ATOMS: atom_id res chain seq x y z
N MET A 1 17.55 -10.16 5.22
CA MET A 1 17.52 -9.46 3.94
C MET A 1 17.73 -7.99 4.23
N GLU A 2 18.93 -7.48 4.01
CA GLU A 2 19.19 -6.04 4.06
C GLU A 2 18.89 -5.50 2.65
N SER A 3 17.81 -4.74 2.49
CA SER A 3 17.39 -4.23 1.17
C SER A 3 18.25 -3.06 0.69
N VAL A 4 19.09 -2.49 1.57
CA VAL A 4 19.96 -1.31 1.33
C VAL A 4 21.24 -1.48 2.17
N PRO A 5 22.44 -1.14 1.65
CA PRO A 5 23.68 -1.15 2.43
C PRO A 5 23.61 -0.17 3.61
N THR A 6 24.22 -0.52 4.74
CA THR A 6 24.14 0.21 6.02
C THR A 6 24.50 1.70 5.92
N SER A 7 25.34 2.09 4.97
CA SER A 7 25.73 3.48 4.72
C SER A 7 24.62 4.38 4.14
N TRP A 8 23.55 3.80 3.57
CA TRP A 8 22.43 4.54 2.94
C TRP A 8 21.11 4.41 3.71
N ASN A 9 21.14 3.80 4.90
CA ASN A 9 19.94 3.49 5.67
C ASN A 9 19.17 4.75 6.13
N SER A 10 19.90 5.79 6.55
CA SER A 10 19.30 7.09 6.94
C SER A 10 18.56 7.77 5.78
N MET A 11 19.12 7.69 4.56
CA MET A 11 18.51 8.25 3.35
C MET A 11 17.25 7.47 2.97
N SER A 12 17.27 6.13 3.07
CA SER A 12 16.12 5.28 2.75
C SER A 12 14.91 5.55 3.65
N LEU A 13 15.14 5.65 4.96
CA LEU A 13 14.08 5.97 5.94
C LEU A 13 13.47 7.36 5.69
N GLY A 14 14.31 8.34 5.36
CA GLY A 14 13.85 9.69 5.02
C GLY A 14 12.97 9.75 3.77
N VAL A 15 13.32 9.01 2.71
CA VAL A 15 12.52 8.91 1.48
C VAL A 15 11.20 8.19 1.76
N MET A 16 11.23 7.06 2.47
CA MET A 16 10.00 6.34 2.85
C MET A 16 9.05 7.22 3.66
N PHE A 17 9.58 7.94 4.65
CA PHE A 17 8.79 8.86 5.48
C PHE A 17 8.18 10.00 4.66
N THR A 18 8.95 10.57 3.74
CA THR A 18 8.50 11.64 2.86
C THR A 18 7.37 11.18 1.95
N VAL A 19 7.52 10.03 1.29
CA VAL A 19 6.47 9.44 0.45
C VAL A 19 5.22 9.15 1.27
N TRP A 20 5.37 8.57 2.46
CA TRP A 20 4.23 8.31 3.35
C TRP A 20 3.52 9.60 3.76
N ARG A 21 4.27 10.67 4.03
CA ARG A 21 3.73 11.99 4.35
C ARG A 21 2.94 12.57 3.19
N PHE A 22 3.43 12.47 1.95
CA PHE A 22 2.68 12.93 0.76
C PHE A 22 1.39 12.14 0.55
N ILE A 23 1.45 10.81 0.70
CA ILE A 23 0.29 9.92 0.64
C ILE A 23 -0.71 10.24 1.75
N GLY A 24 -0.29 10.72 2.93
CA GLY A 24 -1.21 11.13 3.98
C GLY A 24 -1.75 12.56 3.82
N ALA A 25 -0.89 13.50 3.44
CA ALA A 25 -1.17 14.93 3.48
C ALA A 25 -2.04 15.43 2.33
N ILE A 26 -1.97 14.81 1.16
CA ILE A 26 -2.78 15.20 -0.01
C ILE A 26 -4.22 14.68 0.09
N PRO A 27 -4.48 13.39 0.39
CA PRO A 27 -5.85 12.91 0.48
C PRO A 27 -6.55 13.36 1.75
N ALA A 28 -5.84 13.70 2.85
CA ALA A 28 -6.48 14.22 4.05
C ALA A 28 -7.41 15.43 3.82
N PRO A 29 -6.98 16.54 3.18
CA PRO A 29 -7.85 17.68 2.88
C PRO A 29 -8.94 17.37 1.85
N ILE A 30 -8.67 16.51 0.87
CA ILE A 30 -9.65 16.10 -0.15
C ILE A 30 -10.78 15.28 0.50
N PHE A 31 -10.42 14.27 1.30
CA PHE A 31 -11.40 13.48 2.06
C PHE A 31 -12.16 14.36 3.04
N PHE A 32 -11.51 15.32 3.71
CA PHE A 32 -12.21 16.23 4.61
C PHE A 32 -13.23 17.10 3.87
N ALA A 33 -12.89 17.61 2.69
CA ALA A 33 -13.79 18.40 1.86
C ALA A 33 -15.03 17.58 1.44
N GLU A 34 -14.82 16.42 0.83
CA GLU A 34 -15.91 15.55 0.35
C GLU A 34 -16.77 15.00 1.50
N THR A 35 -16.12 14.55 2.58
CA THR A 35 -16.83 14.04 3.76
C THR A 35 -17.66 15.13 4.41
N SER A 36 -17.18 16.38 4.42
CA SER A 36 -17.95 17.50 4.96
C SER A 36 -19.19 17.82 4.11
N ALA A 37 -19.09 17.72 2.78
CA ALA A 37 -20.22 17.91 1.87
C ALA A 37 -21.27 16.79 2.02
N LEU A 38 -20.83 15.54 2.14
CA LEU A 38 -21.70 14.36 2.23
C LEU A 38 -22.34 14.16 3.61
N CYS A 39 -21.64 14.51 4.69
CA CYS A 39 -22.13 14.32 6.07
C CYS A 39 -23.01 15.47 6.58
N CYS A 40 -23.23 16.49 5.74
CA CYS A 40 -24.02 17.65 6.13
C CYS A 40 -25.52 17.32 6.06
N SER A 41 -26.14 17.12 7.23
CA SER A 41 -27.55 16.73 7.32
C SER A 41 -28.51 17.90 7.43
N PHE A 42 -28.02 19.07 7.85
CA PHE A 42 -28.80 20.29 7.92
C PHE A 42 -27.91 21.45 7.50
N TRP A 43 -28.25 22.05 6.36
CA TRP A 43 -27.60 23.26 5.87
C TRP A 43 -28.20 24.47 6.57
N ASP A 44 -27.35 25.35 7.06
CA ASP A 44 -27.73 26.69 7.47
C ASP A 44 -28.06 27.50 6.21
N ILE A 45 -29.27 28.05 6.18
CA ILE A 45 -29.80 28.81 5.05
C ILE A 45 -29.81 30.27 5.47
N ASP A 46 -29.04 31.09 4.75
CA ASP A 46 -28.94 32.53 4.97
C ASP A 46 -30.28 33.23 4.69
N GLU A 47 -30.43 34.50 5.07
CA GLU A 47 -31.68 35.26 4.88
C GLU A 47 -32.11 35.34 3.39
N CYS A 48 -31.13 35.19 2.48
CA CYS A 48 -31.33 35.11 1.03
C CYS A 48 -31.64 33.70 0.50
N GLY A 49 -31.79 32.68 1.35
CA GLY A 49 -32.07 31.30 0.91
C GLY A 49 -30.82 30.51 0.48
N ILE A 50 -29.61 31.04 0.72
CA ILE A 50 -28.35 30.43 0.25
C ILE A 50 -27.74 29.55 1.34
N LYS A 51 -27.23 28.40 0.93
CA LYS A 51 -26.52 27.43 1.76
C LYS A 51 -25.11 27.92 2.06
N VAL A 52 -24.82 28.33 3.31
CA VAL A 52 -23.51 28.95 3.65
C VAL A 52 -22.64 28.06 4.53
N ARG A 53 -23.21 27.41 5.54
CA ARG A 53 -22.45 26.57 6.47
C ARG A 53 -23.24 25.33 6.90
N CYS A 54 -22.54 24.24 7.15
CA CYS A 54 -23.16 23.06 7.75
C CYS A 54 -23.35 23.24 9.25
N TRP A 55 -24.58 23.05 9.77
CA TRP A 55 -24.86 23.23 11.20
C TRP A 55 -24.79 21.91 11.97
N ILE A 56 -25.41 20.86 11.46
CA ILE A 56 -25.39 19.51 12.07
C ILE A 56 -24.70 18.51 11.13
N TYR A 57 -23.55 18.00 11.58
CA TYR A 57 -22.86 16.86 10.99
C TYR A 57 -23.40 15.54 11.55
N LYS A 58 -23.76 14.58 10.69
CA LYS A 58 -24.15 13.22 11.12
C LYS A 58 -22.90 12.44 11.55
N LYS A 59 -22.66 12.38 12.87
CA LYS A 59 -21.52 11.67 13.49
C LYS A 59 -21.33 10.23 12.99
N LYS A 60 -22.43 9.50 12.79
CA LYS A 60 -22.39 8.10 12.31
C LYS A 60 -21.87 7.97 10.87
N GLN A 61 -22.25 8.92 10.01
CA GLN A 61 -21.90 8.89 8.59
C GLN A 61 -20.43 9.25 8.40
N LEU A 62 -19.94 10.24 9.17
CA LEU A 62 -18.53 10.59 9.20
C LEU A 62 -17.67 9.41 9.67
N ALA A 63 -18.03 8.78 10.79
CA ALA A 63 -17.32 7.61 11.30
C ALA A 63 -17.32 6.44 10.30
N TYR A 64 -18.45 6.17 9.64
CA TYR A 64 -18.54 5.11 8.63
C TYR A 64 -17.64 5.35 7.42
N THR A 65 -17.58 6.59 6.92
CA THR A 65 -16.71 6.97 5.81
C THR A 65 -15.23 6.76 6.15
N PHE A 66 -14.79 7.24 7.32
CA PHE A 66 -13.41 7.03 7.78
C PHE A 66 -13.05 5.55 7.94
N VAL A 67 -13.95 4.75 8.53
CA VAL A 67 -13.74 3.30 8.71
C VAL A 67 -13.69 2.58 7.36
N THR A 68 -14.55 2.95 6.41
CA THR A 68 -14.58 2.34 5.08
C THR A 68 -13.28 2.62 4.31
N ILE A 69 -12.77 3.84 4.37
CA ILE A 69 -11.50 4.23 3.75
C ILE A 69 -10.31 3.50 4.42
N TRP A 70 -10.33 3.41 5.74
CA TRP A 70 -9.29 2.69 6.47
C TRP A 70 -9.24 1.21 6.08
N ILE A 71 -10.39 0.55 6.07
CA ILE A 71 -10.51 -0.86 5.70
C ILE A 71 -10.10 -1.06 4.24
N SER A 72 -10.55 -0.20 3.32
CA SER A 72 -10.21 -0.34 1.90
C SER A 72 -8.71 -0.19 1.64
N MET A 73 -8.05 0.77 2.30
CA MET A 73 -6.60 0.94 2.23
C MET A 73 -5.87 -0.29 2.79
N GLN A 74 -6.29 -0.81 3.95
CA GLN A 74 -5.71 -2.02 4.55
C GLN A 74 -5.85 -3.26 3.64
N VAL A 75 -7.01 -3.45 3.03
CA VAL A 75 -7.27 -4.57 2.11
C VAL A 75 -6.40 -4.43 0.86
N ALA A 76 -6.31 -3.24 0.26
CA ALA A 76 -5.49 -3.00 -0.91
C ALA A 76 -4.00 -3.27 -0.63
N THR A 77 -3.46 -2.79 0.49
CA THR A 77 -2.08 -3.07 0.89
C THR A 77 -1.86 -4.57 1.10
N SER A 78 -2.77 -5.25 1.78
CA SER A 78 -2.66 -6.69 2.04
C SER A 78 -2.64 -7.50 0.73
N LEU A 79 -3.51 -7.16 -0.22
CA LEU A 79 -3.56 -7.80 -1.54
C LEU A 79 -2.26 -7.59 -2.32
N LEU A 80 -1.70 -6.38 -2.31
CA LEU A 80 -0.42 -6.07 -2.96
C LEU A 80 0.74 -6.84 -2.33
N CYS A 81 0.77 -6.97 -0.99
CA CYS A 81 1.78 -7.77 -0.30
C CYS A 81 1.68 -9.24 -0.68
N ILE A 82 0.48 -9.82 -0.70
CA ILE A 82 0.25 -11.21 -1.12
C ILE A 82 0.69 -11.41 -2.57
N TYR A 83 0.34 -10.47 -3.46
CA TYR A 83 0.77 -10.49 -4.85
C TYR A 83 2.30 -10.41 -5.00
N ALA A 84 2.97 -9.54 -4.25
CA ALA A 84 4.42 -9.43 -4.26
C ALA A 84 5.11 -10.71 -3.78
N VAL A 85 4.61 -11.32 -2.69
CA VAL A 85 5.14 -12.58 -2.15
C VAL A 85 4.94 -13.73 -3.13
N SER A 86 3.75 -13.86 -3.72
CA SER A 86 3.48 -14.93 -4.70
C SER A 86 4.37 -14.80 -5.94
N ARG A 87 4.63 -13.58 -6.43
CA ARG A 87 5.60 -13.36 -7.52
C ARG A 87 7.03 -13.71 -7.10
N HIS A 88 7.44 -13.31 -5.90
CA HIS A 88 8.78 -13.61 -5.41
C HIS A 88 9.00 -15.13 -5.27
N ASP A 89 8.02 -15.85 -4.72
CA ASP A 89 8.06 -17.31 -4.59
C ASP A 89 8.11 -18.00 -5.96
N TYR A 90 7.30 -17.53 -6.92
CA TYR A 90 7.31 -18.03 -8.30
C TYR A 90 8.68 -17.85 -8.98
N VAL A 91 9.26 -16.65 -8.88
CA VAL A 91 10.58 -16.33 -9.46
C VAL A 91 11.71 -17.13 -8.81
N VAL A 92 11.65 -17.34 -7.49
CA VAL A 92 12.63 -18.17 -6.76
C VAL A 92 12.51 -19.63 -7.17
N LYS A 93 11.29 -20.14 -7.33
CA LYS A 93 11.03 -21.52 -7.78
C LYS A 93 11.58 -21.76 -9.18
N GLU A 94 11.31 -20.86 -10.13
CA GLU A 94 11.86 -20.91 -11.49
C GLU A 94 13.39 -20.91 -11.49
N ASN A 95 14.02 -20.00 -10.73
CA ASN A 95 15.47 -19.93 -10.61
C ASN A 95 16.08 -21.20 -9.98
N THR A 96 15.38 -21.81 -9.03
CA THR A 96 15.83 -23.05 -8.39
C THR A 96 15.77 -24.22 -9.38
N GLU A 97 14.73 -24.30 -10.22
CA GLU A 97 14.58 -25.32 -11.25
C GLU A 97 15.60 -25.14 -12.38
N SER A 98 15.84 -23.90 -12.82
CA SER A 98 16.85 -23.58 -13.83
C SER A 98 18.27 -23.86 -13.36
N LEU A 99 18.56 -23.79 -12.05
CA LEU A 99 19.85 -24.16 -11.46
C LEU A 99 20.01 -25.68 -11.25
N LYS A 100 18.91 -26.41 -11.03
CA LYS A 100 18.93 -27.88 -10.84
C LYS A 100 19.35 -28.62 -12.11
N SER A 101 18.97 -28.12 -13.28
CA SER A 101 19.33 -28.67 -14.59
C SER A 101 20.85 -28.65 -14.91
N PRO A 102 21.57 -27.52 -14.80
CA PRO A 102 23.02 -27.45 -15.02
C PRO A 102 23.82 -28.17 -13.93
N VAL A 103 23.33 -28.22 -12.67
CA VAL A 103 23.97 -28.97 -11.58
C VAL A 103 23.88 -30.48 -11.81
N LYS A 104 22.73 -31.02 -12.25
CA LYS A 104 22.62 -32.45 -12.61
C LYS A 104 23.57 -32.82 -13.76
N ARG A 105 23.67 -31.97 -14.81
CA ARG A 105 24.62 -32.19 -15.92
C ARG A 105 26.09 -32.19 -15.48
N LYS A 106 26.47 -31.31 -14.54
CA LYS A 106 27.84 -31.26 -14.00
C LYS A 106 28.18 -32.45 -13.10
N LYS A 107 27.21 -33.01 -12.35
CA LYS A 107 27.43 -34.21 -11.53
C LYS A 107 27.59 -35.46 -12.38
N ALA A 108 26.75 -35.66 -13.40
CA ALA A 108 26.87 -36.80 -14.32
C ALA A 108 28.23 -36.85 -15.05
N LYS A 109 28.77 -35.69 -15.46
CA LYS A 109 30.11 -35.60 -16.07
C LYS A 109 31.28 -35.88 -15.10
N LYS A 110 31.06 -35.78 -13.79
CA LYS A 110 32.12 -36.04 -12.78
C LYS A 110 32.15 -37.50 -12.34
N GLU A 111 31.05 -38.22 -12.45
CA GLU A 111 30.98 -39.66 -12.13
C GLU A 111 31.54 -40.52 -13.28
N ASP A 112 31.34 -40.13 -14.54
CA ASP A 112 31.85 -40.85 -15.74
C ASP A 112 33.38 -40.69 -15.98
N GLY A 113 34.04 -39.77 -15.25
CA GLY A 113 35.48 -39.52 -15.38
C GLY A 113 36.32 -40.13 -14.26
N LYS A 114 35.76 -41.06 -13.48
CA LYS A 114 36.38 -41.68 -12.30
C LYS A 114 36.38 -43.21 -12.38
N ASP A 115 36.61 -43.75 -13.58
CA ASP A 115 36.92 -45.15 -13.86
C ASP A 115 38.30 -45.26 -14.55
#